data_AF-Q22GU2-F1
#
_entry.id   AF-Q22GU2-F1
#
_cell.length_a   1.000
_cell.length_b   1.000
_cell.length_c   1.000
_cell.angle_alpha   90.00
_cell.angle_beta   90.00
_cell.angle_gamma   90.00
#
_symmetry.space_group_name_H-M   'P 1'
#
loop_
_entity.id
_entity.type
_entity.pdbx_description
1 polymer ?
#
loop_
_entity_poly.entity_id
_entity_poly.type
_entity_poly.pdbx_seq_one_letter_code
_entity_poly.pdbx_strand_id
1 'polypeptide(L)'
;MEDLNQKKEQQNKDQLNLQKQEERESAFKKLYKDYVNQKQNEINLYNIFKNNVLLEDFTYSRRSALAFIFVPTLLNLYYIWKPYSPMKNTFRIGTIIGCFLHFNYALKKDFRELVKKDTELANKARLYAQNISINNLSVRSFQKETNEIADKRKQKIEPVQVQDIQNK
;
A
#
# COMPACT_ATOMS: atom_id res chain seq x y z
N MET A 1 59.92 -0.74 -19.89
CA MET A 1 59.16 -0.12 -18.77
C MET A 1 57.70 0.16 -19.13
N GLU A 2 57.34 0.44 -20.39
CA GLU A 2 55.95 0.70 -20.81
C GLU A 2 54.99 -0.49 -20.59
N ASP A 3 55.47 -1.71 -20.78
CA ASP A 3 54.67 -2.95 -20.68
C ASP A 3 54.16 -3.24 -19.24
N LEU A 4 54.89 -2.75 -18.24
CA LEU A 4 54.53 -2.87 -16.82
C LEU A 4 53.48 -1.83 -16.39
N ASN A 5 53.47 -0.65 -17.02
CA ASN A 5 52.46 0.38 -16.79
C ASN A 5 51.14 0.00 -17.46
N GLN A 6 51.17 -0.56 -18.68
CA GLN A 6 49.98 -1.05 -19.36
C GLN A 6 49.32 -2.22 -18.60
N LYS A 7 50.11 -3.15 -18.04
CA LYS A 7 49.56 -4.21 -17.17
C LYS A 7 48.90 -3.68 -15.90
N LYS A 8 49.48 -2.65 -15.25
CA LYS A 8 48.89 -2.03 -14.05
C LYS A 8 47.59 -1.27 -14.37
N GLU A 9 47.53 -0.57 -15.50
CA GLU A 9 46.30 0.09 -15.94
C GLU A 9 45.18 -0.90 -16.28
N GLN A 10 45.51 -2.02 -16.92
CA GLN A 10 44.55 -3.07 -17.22
C GLN A 10 44.01 -3.71 -15.93
N GLN A 11 44.89 -4.03 -14.98
CA GLN A 11 44.51 -4.59 -13.68
C GLN A 11 43.61 -3.65 -12.86
N ASN A 12 43.89 -2.35 -12.88
CA ASN A 12 43.04 -1.35 -12.21
C ASN A 12 41.66 -1.24 -12.87
N LYS A 13 41.57 -1.32 -14.20
CA LYS A 13 40.28 -1.32 -14.92
C LYS A 13 39.45 -2.55 -14.60
N ASP A 14 40.08 -3.72 -14.51
CA ASP A 14 39.41 -4.98 -14.20
C ASP A 14 38.90 -5.01 -12.74
N GLN A 15 39.70 -4.50 -11.79
CA GLN A 15 39.27 -4.34 -10.40
C GLN A 15 38.11 -3.35 -10.25
N LEU A 16 38.15 -2.22 -10.97
CA LEU A 16 37.06 -1.24 -10.98
C LEU A 16 35.77 -1.82 -11.57
N ASN A 17 35.88 -2.64 -12.62
CA ASN A 17 34.72 -3.31 -13.22
C ASN A 17 34.12 -4.35 -12.28
N LEU A 18 34.95 -5.11 -11.55
CA LEU A 18 34.50 -6.04 -10.52
C LEU A 18 33.75 -5.32 -9.39
N GLN A 19 34.32 -4.23 -8.85
CA GLN A 19 33.66 -3.44 -7.79
C GLN A 19 32.31 -2.89 -8.25
N LYS A 20 32.24 -2.34 -9.48
CA LYS A 20 30.97 -1.87 -10.06
C LYS A 20 29.96 -3.00 -10.25
N GLN A 21 30.41 -4.22 -10.51
CA GLN A 21 29.54 -5.37 -10.64
C GLN A 21 29.00 -5.83 -9.28
N GLU A 22 29.83 -5.86 -8.24
CA GLU A 22 29.43 -6.14 -6.86
C GLU A 22 28.46 -5.08 -6.30
N GLU A 23 28.68 -3.80 -6.61
CA GLU A 23 27.76 -2.70 -6.30
C GLU A 23 26.41 -2.88 -7.00
N ARG A 24 26.39 -3.30 -8.27
CA ARG A 24 25.14 -3.58 -9.00
C ARG A 24 24.40 -4.77 -8.43
N GLU A 25 25.11 -5.85 -8.09
CA GLU A 25 24.50 -7.04 -7.50
C GLU A 25 23.93 -6.77 -6.10
N SER A 26 24.65 -6.02 -5.27
CA SER A 26 24.17 -5.63 -3.95
C SER A 26 22.98 -4.67 -4.04
N ALA A 27 23.01 -3.71 -4.97
CA ALA A 27 21.87 -2.83 -5.25
C ALA A 27 20.65 -3.62 -5.73
N PHE A 28 20.82 -4.59 -6.64
CA PHE A 28 19.75 -5.45 -7.11
C PHE A 28 19.16 -6.31 -5.99
N LYS A 29 20.00 -6.94 -5.15
CA LYS A 29 19.56 -7.73 -3.99
C LYS A 29 18.73 -6.87 -3.02
N LYS A 30 19.14 -5.63 -2.78
CA LYS A 30 18.40 -4.68 -1.95
C LYS A 30 17.05 -4.34 -2.57
N LEU A 31 17.01 -3.96 -3.86
CA LEU A 31 15.77 -3.66 -4.58
C LEU A 31 14.79 -4.83 -4.57
N TYR A 32 15.29 -6.05 -4.80
CA TYR A 32 14.47 -7.26 -4.78
C TYR A 32 13.90 -7.52 -3.38
N LYS A 33 14.72 -7.37 -2.33
CA LYS A 33 14.27 -7.50 -0.94
C LYS A 33 13.19 -6.47 -0.59
N ASP A 34 13.38 -5.23 -1.01
CA ASP A 34 12.41 -4.14 -0.78
C ASP A 34 11.09 -4.40 -1.51
N TYR A 35 11.15 -4.93 -2.74
CA TYR A 35 9.97 -5.36 -3.50
C TYR A 35 9.22 -6.50 -2.81
N VAL A 36 9.92 -7.55 -2.36
CA VAL A 36 9.31 -8.68 -1.64
C VAL A 36 8.63 -8.19 -0.35
N ASN A 37 9.30 -7.31 0.40
CA ASN A 37 8.72 -6.70 1.60
C ASN A 37 7.48 -5.87 1.29
N GLN A 38 7.49 -5.08 0.22
CA GLN A 38 6.33 -4.31 -0.21
C GLN A 38 5.15 -5.23 -0.54
N LYS A 39 5.39 -6.30 -1.32
CA LYS A 39 4.35 -7.28 -1.67
C LYS A 39 3.78 -7.98 -0.44
N GLN A 40 4.61 -8.33 0.52
CA GLN A 40 4.15 -8.91 1.78
C GLN A 40 3.27 -7.95 2.57
N ASN A 41 3.60 -6.66 2.63
CA ASN A 41 2.78 -5.66 3.31
C ASN A 41 1.45 -5.39 2.58
N GLU A 42 1.43 -5.43 1.24
CA GLU A 42 0.19 -5.37 0.45
C GLU A 42 -0.73 -6.57 0.78
N ILE A 43 -0.17 -7.78 0.87
CA ILE A 43 -0.90 -8.99 1.29
C ILE A 43 -1.42 -8.84 2.73
N ASN A 44 -0.61 -8.33 3.64
CA ASN A 44 -1.02 -8.12 5.03
C ASN A 44 -2.17 -7.10 5.16
N LEU A 45 -2.13 -6.01 4.39
CA LEU A 45 -3.26 -5.07 4.30
C LEU A 45 -4.51 -5.76 3.77
N TYR A 46 -4.38 -6.55 2.70
CA TYR A 46 -5.51 -7.29 2.17
C TYR A 46 -6.09 -8.29 3.18
N ASN A 47 -5.24 -8.94 3.99
CA ASN A 47 -5.69 -9.82 5.07
C ASN A 47 -6.43 -9.06 6.18
N ILE A 48 -6.02 -7.82 6.50
CA ILE A 48 -6.78 -6.95 7.41
C ILE A 48 -8.18 -6.73 6.86
N PHE A 49 -8.32 -6.36 5.59
CA PHE A 49 -9.62 -6.22 4.95
C PHE A 49 -10.42 -7.53 4.98
N LYS A 50 -9.85 -8.65 4.52
CA LYS A 50 -10.53 -9.95 4.45
C LYS A 50 -11.12 -10.36 5.80
N ASN A 51 -10.36 -10.20 6.88
CA ASN A 51 -10.78 -10.62 8.21
C ASN A 51 -11.77 -9.64 8.86
N ASN A 52 -11.91 -8.42 8.33
CA ASN A 52 -12.69 -7.35 8.95
C ASN A 52 -13.71 -6.72 7.99
N VAL A 53 -13.98 -7.32 6.83
CA VAL A 53 -14.84 -6.77 5.76
C VAL A 53 -16.26 -6.43 6.21
N LEU A 54 -16.72 -7.04 7.31
CA LEU A 54 -18.05 -6.79 7.88
C LEU A 54 -18.09 -5.58 8.84
N LEU A 55 -16.94 -5.08 9.30
CA LEU A 55 -16.86 -3.90 10.15
C LEU A 55 -17.31 -2.65 9.40
N GLU A 56 -17.77 -1.65 10.16
CA GLU A 56 -18.19 -0.36 9.61
C GLU A 56 -17.06 0.38 8.88
N ASP A 57 -15.82 0.09 9.25
CA ASP A 57 -14.59 0.62 8.66
C ASP A 57 -14.44 0.30 7.16
N PHE A 58 -15.15 -0.72 6.65
CA PHE A 58 -15.05 -1.18 5.27
C PHE A 58 -16.35 -0.98 4.46
N THR A 59 -17.13 0.05 4.82
CA THR A 59 -18.44 0.27 4.21
C THR A 59 -18.37 0.58 2.71
N TYR A 60 -17.36 1.32 2.24
CA TYR A 60 -17.24 1.65 0.81
C TYR A 60 -16.87 0.42 -0.01
N SER A 61 -15.85 -0.33 0.42
CA SER A 61 -15.40 -1.56 -0.23
C SER A 61 -16.50 -2.62 -0.22
N ARG A 62 -17.23 -2.80 0.89
CA ARG A 62 -18.39 -3.70 0.98
C ARG A 62 -19.48 -3.35 -0.03
N ARG A 63 -19.89 -2.07 -0.10
CA ARG A 63 -20.89 -1.62 -1.09
C ARG A 63 -20.41 -1.84 -2.52
N SER A 64 -19.13 -1.57 -2.78
CA SER A 64 -18.56 -1.78 -4.12
C SER A 64 -18.41 -3.26 -4.48
N ALA A 65 -18.19 -4.15 -3.52
CA ALA A 65 -18.19 -5.60 -3.75
C ALA A 65 -19.59 -6.12 -4.11
N LEU A 66 -20.63 -5.60 -3.45
CA LEU A 66 -22.01 -5.89 -3.84
C LEU A 66 -22.28 -5.37 -5.26
N ALA A 67 -21.88 -4.14 -5.59
CA ALA A 67 -22.00 -3.61 -6.94
C ALA A 67 -21.23 -4.45 -7.97
N PHE A 68 -20.06 -4.97 -7.60
CA PHE A 68 -19.26 -5.88 -8.44
C PHE A 68 -20.00 -7.16 -8.80
N ILE A 69 -20.87 -7.67 -7.91
CA ILE A 69 -21.69 -8.86 -8.18
C ILE A 69 -22.97 -8.48 -8.94
N PHE A 70 -23.70 -7.47 -8.46
CA PHE A 70 -25.03 -7.14 -9.00
C PHE A 70 -24.98 -6.46 -10.36
N VAL A 71 -24.03 -5.54 -10.60
CA VAL A 71 -24.03 -4.75 -11.85
C VAL A 71 -23.75 -5.63 -13.08
N PRO A 72 -22.72 -6.51 -13.11
CA PRO A 72 -22.55 -7.45 -14.22
C PRO A 72 -23.73 -8.42 -14.37
N THR A 73 -24.34 -8.83 -13.26
CA THR A 73 -25.50 -9.74 -13.28
C THR A 73 -26.72 -9.09 -13.93
N LEU A 74 -27.04 -7.84 -13.54
CA LEU A 74 -28.11 -7.05 -14.15
C LEU A 74 -27.85 -6.77 -15.63
N LEU A 75 -26.61 -6.46 -15.99
CA LEU A 75 -26.22 -6.28 -17.38
C LEU A 75 -26.37 -7.58 -18.19
N ASN A 76 -26.01 -8.72 -17.60
CA ASN A 76 -26.21 -10.02 -18.22
C ASN A 76 -27.69 -10.33 -18.45
N LEU A 77 -28.55 -10.03 -17.47
CA LEU A 77 -30.00 -10.17 -17.56
C LEU A 77 -30.58 -9.26 -18.65
N TYR A 78 -30.14 -8.00 -18.72
CA TYR A 78 -30.53 -7.06 -19.79
C TYR A 78 -30.25 -7.63 -21.19
N TYR A 79 -29.09 -8.26 -21.38
CA TYR A 79 -28.72 -8.86 -22.67
C TYR A 79 -29.34 -10.24 -22.96
N ILE A 80 -30.18 -10.77 -22.07
CA ILE A 80 -31.10 -11.87 -22.40
C ILE A 80 -32.25 -11.33 -23.26
N TRP A 81 -32.79 -10.15 -22.92
CA TRP A 81 -33.87 -9.51 -23.67
C TRP A 81 -33.40 -8.76 -24.93
N LYS A 82 -32.10 -8.46 -25.05
CA LYS A 82 -31.50 -7.87 -26.25
C LYS A 82 -30.31 -8.69 -26.78
N PRO A 83 -30.55 -9.92 -27.28
CA PRO A 83 -29.48 -10.88 -27.56
C PRO A 83 -28.58 -10.47 -28.74
N TYR A 84 -29.12 -9.75 -29.73
CA TYR A 84 -28.43 -9.39 -30.97
C TYR A 84 -27.62 -8.09 -30.90
N SER A 85 -27.42 -7.53 -29.70
CA SER A 85 -26.64 -6.28 -29.55
C SER A 85 -25.15 -6.51 -29.85
N PRO A 86 -24.55 -5.83 -30.84
CA PRO A 86 -23.14 -6.02 -31.19
C PRO A 86 -22.18 -5.62 -30.07
N MET A 87 -22.59 -4.68 -29.20
CA MET A 87 -21.78 -4.22 -28.07
C MET A 87 -21.91 -5.07 -26.80
N LYS A 88 -22.69 -6.17 -26.82
CA LYS A 88 -22.99 -6.98 -25.64
C LYS A 88 -21.75 -7.43 -24.87
N ASN A 89 -20.72 -7.92 -25.57
CA ASN A 89 -19.50 -8.40 -24.94
C ASN A 89 -18.62 -7.24 -24.44
N THR A 90 -18.56 -6.13 -25.17
CA THR A 90 -17.83 -4.92 -24.76
C THR A 90 -18.37 -4.37 -23.46
N PHE A 91 -19.70 -4.24 -23.33
CA PHE A 91 -20.31 -3.79 -22.08
C PHE A 91 -20.09 -4.79 -20.95
N ARG A 92 -20.23 -6.11 -21.19
CA ARG A 92 -19.98 -7.13 -20.16
C ARG A 92 -18.57 -7.05 -19.58
N ILE A 93 -17.56 -7.04 -20.45
CA ILE A 93 -16.16 -6.98 -20.04
C ILE A 93 -15.86 -5.62 -19.42
N GLY A 94 -16.31 -4.53 -20.04
CA GLY A 94 -16.12 -3.17 -19.54
C GLY A 94 -16.71 -2.96 -18.16
N THR A 95 -17.89 -3.53 -17.89
CA THR A 95 -18.52 -3.47 -16.56
C THR A 95 -17.73 -4.26 -15.53
N ILE A 96 -17.23 -5.46 -15.83
CA ILE A 96 -16.39 -6.23 -14.90
C ILE A 96 -15.12 -5.43 -14.56
N ILE A 97 -14.43 -4.90 -15.56
CA ILE A 97 -13.20 -4.10 -15.36
C ILE A 97 -13.52 -2.83 -14.56
N GLY A 98 -14.57 -2.10 -14.94
CA GLY A 98 -14.99 -0.88 -14.26
C GLY A 98 -15.34 -1.12 -12.79
N CYS A 99 -16.11 -2.18 -12.50
CA CYS A 99 -16.43 -2.55 -11.14
C CYS A 99 -15.17 -2.98 -10.36
N PHE A 100 -14.22 -3.69 -10.98
CA PHE A 100 -12.96 -4.07 -10.34
C PHE A 100 -12.12 -2.83 -9.96
N LEU A 101 -11.98 -1.87 -10.88
CA LEU A 101 -11.26 -0.62 -10.63
C LEU A 101 -11.95 0.18 -9.52
N HIS A 102 -13.28 0.26 -9.55
CA HIS A 102 -14.06 0.95 -8.53
C HIS A 102 -13.92 0.29 -7.15
N PHE A 103 -13.92 -1.05 -7.08
CA PHE A 103 -13.67 -1.79 -5.84
C PHE A 103 -12.29 -1.46 -5.26
N ASN A 104 -11.24 -1.49 -6.08
CA ASN A 104 -9.90 -1.15 -5.64
C ASN A 104 -9.79 0.30 -5.14
N TYR A 105 -10.47 1.24 -5.82
CA TYR A 105 -10.54 2.63 -5.37
C TYR A 105 -11.25 2.74 -4.01
N ALA A 106 -12.39 2.08 -3.84
CA ALA A 106 -13.16 2.07 -2.60
C ALA A 106 -12.37 1.44 -1.45
N LEU A 107 -11.66 0.34 -1.70
CA LEU A 107 -10.79 -0.32 -0.73
C LEU A 107 -9.63 0.57 -0.28
N LYS A 108 -8.97 1.27 -1.21
CA LYS A 108 -7.93 2.26 -0.87
C LYS A 108 -8.49 3.40 -0.02
N LYS A 109 -9.72 3.84 -0.30
CA LYS A 109 -10.41 4.87 0.49
C LYS A 109 -10.68 4.37 1.91
N ASP A 110 -11.21 3.16 2.07
CA ASP A 110 -11.43 2.55 3.40
C ASP A 110 -10.13 2.44 4.19
N PHE A 111 -9.03 1.98 3.57
CA PHE A 111 -7.74 1.94 4.27
C PHE A 111 -7.26 3.33 4.67
N ARG A 112 -7.43 4.35 3.82
CA ARG A 112 -7.07 5.73 4.16
C ARG A 112 -7.87 6.26 5.34
N GLU A 113 -9.15 5.92 5.45
CA GLU A 113 -9.96 6.31 6.60
C GLU A 113 -9.63 5.48 7.84
N LEU A 114 -9.37 4.17 7.68
CA LEU A 114 -8.99 3.28 8.77
C LEU A 114 -7.70 3.74 9.46
N VAL A 115 -6.66 4.09 8.69
CA VAL A 115 -5.37 4.51 9.28
C VAL A 115 -5.44 5.81 10.07
N LYS A 116 -6.50 6.62 9.91
CA LYS A 116 -6.71 7.85 10.70
C LYS A 116 -7.31 7.58 12.08
N LYS A 117 -7.87 6.39 12.29
CA LYS A 117 -8.51 6.00 13.56
C LYS A 117 -7.46 5.59 14.60
N ASP A 118 -7.83 5.71 15.87
CA ASP A 118 -7.00 5.25 16.99
C ASP A 118 -7.52 3.92 17.55
N THR A 119 -7.30 2.85 16.78
CA THR A 119 -7.64 1.47 17.16
C THR A 119 -6.46 0.54 16.92
N GLU A 120 -6.45 -0.64 17.54
CA GLU A 120 -5.38 -1.63 17.32
C GLU A 120 -5.30 -2.06 15.84
N LEU A 121 -6.45 -2.22 15.19
CA LEU A 121 -6.56 -2.53 13.76
C LEU A 121 -5.94 -1.42 12.90
N ALA A 122 -6.28 -0.16 13.20
CA ALA A 122 -5.74 1.01 12.51
C ALA A 122 -4.23 1.13 12.67
N ASN A 123 -3.69 0.80 13.84
CA ASN A 123 -2.25 0.80 14.08
C ASN A 123 -1.52 -0.24 13.22
N LYS A 124 -2.07 -1.47 13.13
CA LYS A 124 -1.53 -2.53 12.24
C LYS A 124 -1.59 -2.11 10.77
N ALA A 125 -2.72 -1.57 10.32
CA ALA A 125 -2.87 -1.07 8.96
C ALA A 125 -1.90 0.09 8.66
N ARG A 126 -1.70 1.01 9.61
CA ARG A 126 -0.77 2.14 9.49
C ARG A 126 0.67 1.67 9.36
N LEU A 127 1.09 0.69 10.15
CA LEU A 127 2.44 0.10 10.07
C LEU A 127 2.71 -0.51 8.69
N TYR A 128 1.77 -1.29 8.13
CA TYR A 128 1.93 -1.85 6.79
C TYR A 128 1.91 -0.78 5.70
N ALA A 129 1.03 0.22 5.81
CA ALA A 129 0.98 1.34 4.87
C ALA A 129 2.26 2.18 4.90
N GLN A 130 2.83 2.38 6.09
CA GLN A 130 4.11 3.08 6.26
C GLN A 130 5.27 2.30 5.64
N ASN A 131 5.35 0.98 5.86
CA ASN A 131 6.39 0.16 5.24
C ASN A 131 6.32 0.18 3.71
N ILE A 132 5.11 0.29 3.14
CA ILE A 132 4.92 0.52 1.70
C ILE A 132 5.40 1.93 1.31
N SER A 133 5.11 2.95 2.13
CA SER A 133 5.48 4.35 1.87
C SER A 133 6.98 4.65 1.94
N ILE A 134 7.72 3.97 2.84
CA ILE A 134 9.16 4.15 2.99
C ILE A 134 9.88 3.76 1.69
N ASN A 135 9.32 2.80 0.95
CA ASN A 135 9.85 2.31 -0.31
C ASN A 135 9.21 2.98 -1.54
N ASN A 136 8.15 3.78 -1.36
CA ASN A 136 7.40 4.40 -2.43
C ASN A 136 7.17 5.89 -2.13
N LEU A 137 7.99 6.76 -2.75
CA LEU A 137 8.01 8.23 -2.59
C LEU A 137 6.62 8.91 -2.75
N SER A 138 5.65 8.22 -3.36
CA SER A 138 4.26 8.63 -3.53
C SER A 138 3.46 8.84 -2.21
N VAL A 139 3.97 8.39 -1.05
CA VAL A 139 3.13 8.21 0.16
C VAL A 139 3.69 9.01 1.37
N ARG A 140 4.43 10.11 1.11
CA ARG A 140 4.98 11.02 2.12
C ARG A 140 3.96 11.57 3.14
N SER A 141 2.68 11.66 2.78
CA SER A 141 1.62 12.16 3.67
C SER A 141 1.41 11.30 4.92
N PHE A 142 1.67 9.99 4.83
CA PHE A 142 1.40 9.05 5.93
C PHE A 142 2.40 9.18 7.09
N GLN A 143 3.65 9.57 6.80
CA GLN A 143 4.65 9.80 7.85
C GLN A 143 4.25 10.99 8.74
N LYS A 144 3.76 12.07 8.12
CA LYS A 144 3.28 13.26 8.83
C LYS A 144 2.07 12.94 9.72
N GLU A 145 1.05 12.29 9.18
CA GLU A 145 -0.15 11.90 9.95
C GLU A 145 0.17 10.97 11.13
N THR A 146 1.16 10.08 10.97
CA THR A 146 1.54 9.16 12.06
C THR A 146 2.26 9.87 13.19
N ASN A 147 3.14 10.82 12.88
CA ASN A 147 3.81 11.64 13.89
C ASN A 147 2.79 12.50 14.65
N GLU A 148 1.83 13.11 13.94
CA GLU A 148 0.75 13.88 14.57
C GLU A 148 -0.11 13.03 15.54
N ILE A 149 -0.40 11.77 15.20
CA ILE A 149 -1.14 10.85 16.09
C ILE A 149 -0.28 10.45 17.29
N ALA A 150 1.02 10.17 17.10
CA ALA A 150 1.94 9.85 18.19
C ALA A 150 2.09 11.03 19.17
N ASP A 151 2.17 12.26 18.66
CA ASP A 151 2.27 13.47 19.47
C ASP A 151 0.97 13.73 20.25
N LYS A 152 -0.20 13.51 19.64
CA LYS A 152 -1.50 13.55 20.35
C LYS A 152 -1.60 12.53 21.48
N ARG A 153 -1.01 11.33 21.31
CA ARG A 153 -0.96 10.33 22.38
C ARG A 153 -0.04 10.74 23.51
N LYS A 154 1.12 11.32 23.21
CA LYS A 154 2.03 11.88 24.24
C LYS A 154 1.36 13.00 25.04
N GLN A 155 0.65 13.91 24.37
CA GLN A 155 -0.10 15.00 25.03
C GLN A 155 -1.26 14.50 25.90
N LYS A 156 -1.90 13.38 25.55
CA LYS A 156 -2.95 12.75 26.39
C LYS A 156 -2.42 12.00 27.61
N ILE A 157 -1.12 11.67 27.63
CA ILE A 157 -0.48 10.92 28.72
C ILE A 157 0.20 11.88 29.72
N GLU A 158 0.34 13.17 29.40
CA GLU A 158 0.72 14.17 30.40
C GLU A 158 -0.40 14.28 31.46
N PRO A 159 -0.11 13.98 32.73
CA PRO A 159 -1.12 13.99 33.77
C PRO A 159 -1.62 15.41 34.02
N VAL A 160 -2.93 15.49 34.27
CA VAL A 160 -3.58 16.60 34.97
C VAL A 160 -2.64 17.12 36.05
N GLN A 161 -2.24 18.39 35.93
CA GLN A 161 -1.31 19.03 36.83
C GLN A 161 -1.76 18.81 38.28
N VAL A 162 -0.86 18.25 39.08
CA VAL A 162 -0.93 18.25 40.54
C VAL A 162 -0.86 19.72 40.98
N GLN A 163 -2.00 20.39 41.11
CA GLN A 163 -2.08 21.71 41.75
C GLN A 163 -2.90 21.74 43.05
N ASP A 164 -3.55 20.64 43.45
CA ASP A 164 -4.44 20.64 44.63
C ASP A 164 -3.95 19.81 45.83
N ILE A 165 -2.65 19.80 46.16
CA ILE A 165 -2.16 19.20 47.43
C ILE A 165 -1.11 20.08 48.15
N GLN A 166 -1.21 21.41 48.06
CA GLN A 166 -0.44 22.31 48.94
C GLN A 166 -1.28 23.37 49.67
N ASN A 167 -2.60 23.17 49.78
CA ASN A 167 -3.42 23.97 50.70
C ASN A 167 -4.42 23.07 51.43
N LYS A 168 -3.98 22.48 52.55
CA LYS A 168 -4.80 22.21 53.75
C LYS A 168 -3.91 21.79 54.91
#